data_AF-A0A0A2TK15-F1
#
_entry.id   AF-A0A0A2TK15-F1
#
_cell.length_a   1.000
_cell.length_b   1.000
_cell.length_c   1.000
_cell.angle_alpha   90.00
_cell.angle_beta   90.00
_cell.angle_gamma   90.00
#
_symmetry.space_group_name_H-M   'P 1'
#
loop_
_entity.id
_entity.type
_entity.pdbx_description
1 polymer ?
#
loop_
_entity_poly.entity_id
_entity_poly.type
_entity_poly.pdbx_seq_one_letter_code
_entity_poly.pdbx_strand_id
1 'polypeptide(L)'
;MEKEVNAGYVITDRLTVGNSEFVIGQRDEAPANFVTWKCRKGEKEYFWGHYMNDRLTALEDLCNRALDEVHYLKSLQQEKDTPEKPVQQPQKKKHGIER
;
A
#
# COMPACT_ATOMS: atom_id res chain seq x y z
N MET A 1 1.65 -1.40 29.15
CA MET A 1 1.90 -1.18 27.72
C MET A 1 1.34 0.19 27.38
N GLU A 2 2.15 1.07 26.83
CA GLU A 2 1.67 2.36 26.34
C GLU A 2 0.80 2.12 25.11
N LYS A 3 -0.38 2.76 25.07
CA LYS A 3 -1.26 2.70 23.90
C LYS A 3 -0.61 3.52 22.78
N GLU A 4 -0.38 2.89 21.63
CA GLU A 4 0.05 3.60 20.43
C GLU A 4 -1.14 4.39 19.86
N VAL A 5 -0.94 5.69 19.61
CA VAL A 5 -1.99 6.61 19.18
C VAL A 5 -1.52 7.40 17.98
N ASN A 6 -2.34 7.47 16.94
CA ASN A 6 -2.13 8.32 15.77
C ASN A 6 -3.39 9.13 15.47
N ALA A 7 -3.26 10.45 15.27
CA ALA A 7 -4.39 11.36 15.02
C ALA A 7 -5.57 11.23 16.01
N GLY A 8 -5.29 10.82 17.26
CA GLY A 8 -6.31 10.57 18.29
C GLY A 8 -6.97 9.19 18.24
N TYR A 9 -6.61 8.33 17.31
CA TYR A 9 -7.05 6.94 17.23
C TYR A 9 -6.04 6.01 17.90
N VAL A 10 -6.53 5.10 18.74
CA VAL A 10 -5.70 4.06 19.36
C VAL A 10 -5.46 2.95 18.35
N ILE A 11 -4.20 2.57 18.13
CA ILE A 11 -3.86 1.44 17.26
C ILE A 11 -4.23 0.14 17.94
N THR A 12 -5.11 -0.64 17.32
CA THR A 12 -5.67 -1.88 17.87
C THR A 12 -5.17 -3.13 17.15
N ASP A 13 -4.88 -3.02 15.85
CA ASP A 13 -4.52 -4.16 15.00
C ASP A 13 -3.39 -3.77 14.06
N ARG A 14 -2.64 -4.78 13.62
CA ARG A 14 -1.46 -4.61 12.81
C ARG A 14 -1.16 -5.83 11.97
N LEU A 15 -0.75 -5.59 10.74
CA LEU A 15 -0.32 -6.60 9.79
C LEU A 15 0.90 -6.11 9.01
N THR A 16 2.01 -6.84 9.10
CA THR A 16 3.26 -6.49 8.42
C THR A 16 3.43 -7.34 7.15
N VAL A 17 3.73 -6.69 6.02
CA VAL A 17 4.02 -7.34 4.74
C VAL A 17 5.29 -6.72 4.15
N GLY A 18 6.38 -7.50 4.06
CA GLY A 18 7.67 -7.00 3.59
C GLY A 18 8.19 -5.86 4.48
N ASN A 19 8.39 -4.68 3.88
CA ASN A 19 8.81 -3.46 4.59
C ASN A 19 7.64 -2.51 4.90
N SER A 20 6.42 -2.93 4.61
CA SER A 20 5.18 -2.20 4.85
C SER A 20 4.45 -2.76 6.07
N GLU A 21 3.76 -1.91 6.78
CA GLU A 21 2.90 -2.27 7.90
C GLU A 21 1.55 -1.57 7.75
N PHE A 22 0.48 -2.31 7.99
CA PHE A 22 -0.89 -1.83 7.92
C PHE A 22 -1.51 -1.94 9.29
N VAL A 23 -2.25 -0.91 9.71
CA VAL A 23 -2.80 -0.84 11.07
C VAL A 23 -4.25 -0.39 11.06
N ILE A 24 -5.00 -0.76 12.10
CA ILE A 24 -6.30 -0.18 12.41
C ILE A 24 -6.15 0.76 13.61
N GLY A 25 -6.62 1.99 13.46
CA GLY A 25 -6.88 2.93 14.55
C GLY A 25 -8.37 2.95 14.90
N GLN A 26 -8.70 2.99 16.19
CA GLN A 26 -10.06 3.12 16.71
C GLN A 26 -10.22 4.37 17.59
N ARG A 27 -11.35 5.07 17.43
CA ARG A 27 -11.78 6.18 18.28
C ARG A 27 -13.31 6.22 18.35
N ASP A 28 -13.87 5.97 19.53
CA ASP A 28 -15.31 5.78 19.69
C ASP A 28 -16.12 7.08 19.48
N GLU A 29 -15.53 8.24 19.76
CA GLU A 29 -16.20 9.55 19.66
C GLU A 29 -15.97 10.26 18.32
N ALA A 30 -15.33 9.61 17.34
CA ALA A 30 -15.09 10.20 16.03
C ALA A 30 -16.26 9.94 15.06
N PRO A 31 -16.52 10.85 14.10
CA PRO A 31 -17.51 10.61 13.03
C PRO A 31 -17.22 9.34 12.22
N ALA A 32 -15.93 8.99 12.09
CA ALA A 32 -15.47 7.71 11.61
C ALA A 32 -14.72 6.99 12.73
N ASN A 33 -15.33 5.93 13.26
CA ASN A 33 -14.84 5.21 14.43
C ASN A 33 -13.54 4.44 14.16
N PHE A 34 -13.30 4.08 12.91
CA PHE A 34 -12.16 3.29 12.49
C PHE A 34 -11.40 3.97 11.36
N VAL A 35 -10.11 3.70 11.29
CA VAL A 35 -9.26 4.12 10.18
C VAL A 35 -8.17 3.10 9.96
N THR A 36 -7.85 2.80 8.71
CA THR A 36 -6.67 1.99 8.37
C THR A 36 -5.55 2.88 7.84
N TRP A 37 -4.32 2.66 8.29
CA TRP A 37 -3.14 3.37 7.78
C TRP A 37 -2.09 2.39 7.27
N LYS A 38 -1.20 2.89 6.42
CA LYS A 38 0.07 2.25 6.07
C LYS A 38 1.20 3.01 6.76
N CYS A 39 2.19 2.30 7.27
CA CYS A 39 3.48 2.85 7.68
C CYS A 39 4.61 1.94 7.20
N ARG A 40 5.85 2.41 7.34
CA ARG A 40 7.02 1.55 7.15
C ARG A 40 7.20 0.68 8.38
N LYS A 41 7.68 -0.55 8.17
CA LYS A 41 7.93 -1.50 9.24
C LYS A 41 8.85 -0.89 10.31
N GLY A 42 8.37 -0.85 11.55
CA GLY A 42 9.11 -0.30 12.69
C GLY A 42 9.12 1.23 12.78
N GLU A 43 8.46 1.93 11.85
CA GLU A 43 8.28 3.37 11.89
C GLU A 43 6.85 3.71 12.32
N LYS A 44 6.68 4.92 12.87
CA LYS A 44 5.37 5.45 13.32
C LYS A 44 4.85 6.58 12.44
N GLU A 45 5.39 6.70 11.23
CA GLU A 45 4.91 7.64 10.24
C GLU A 45 3.76 7.00 9.45
N TYR A 46 2.53 7.34 9.82
CA TYR A 46 1.32 6.79 9.23
C TYR A 46 0.85 7.64 8.06
N PHE A 47 0.54 6.99 6.93
CA PHE A 47 0.07 7.63 5.71
C PHE A 47 -1.06 6.84 5.04
N TRP A 48 -1.76 7.51 4.11
CA TRP A 48 -2.89 6.98 3.32
C TRP A 48 -3.98 6.34 4.19
N GLY A 49 -4.66 7.19 4.98
CA GLY A 49 -5.74 6.78 5.88
C GLY A 49 -7.06 6.51 5.16
N HIS A 50 -7.68 5.35 5.37
CA HIS A 50 -9.07 5.09 4.94
C HIS A 50 -9.97 5.09 6.16
N TYR A 51 -10.96 6.00 6.22
CA TYR A 51 -11.83 6.18 7.38
C TYR A 51 -13.16 5.44 7.19
N MET A 52 -13.60 4.73 8.23
CA MET A 52 -14.75 3.82 8.21
C MET A 52 -15.52 3.89 9.53
N ASN A 53 -16.80 3.50 9.50
CA ASN A 53 -17.67 3.53 10.68
C ASN A 53 -17.90 2.15 11.29
N ASP A 54 -17.52 1.08 10.58
CA ASP A 54 -17.73 -0.30 11.00
C ASP A 54 -16.40 -1.06 11.16
N ARG A 55 -16.36 -1.92 12.19
CA ARG A 55 -15.18 -2.69 12.55
C ARG A 55 -14.85 -3.77 11.52
N LEU A 56 -15.85 -4.45 10.97
CA LEU A 56 -15.63 -5.50 9.99
C LEU A 56 -15.15 -4.89 8.67
N THR A 57 -15.69 -3.74 8.27
CA THR A 57 -15.18 -2.99 7.11
C THR A 57 -13.70 -2.60 7.30
N ALA A 58 -13.31 -2.15 8.49
CA ALA A 58 -11.90 -1.82 8.77
C ALA A 58 -10.98 -3.05 8.72
N LEU A 59 -11.45 -4.20 9.19
CA LEU A 59 -10.71 -5.46 9.10
C LEU A 59 -10.60 -5.95 7.65
N GLU A 60 -11.67 -5.82 6.86
CA GLU A 60 -11.66 -6.15 5.43
C GLU A 60 -10.67 -5.26 4.66
N ASP A 61 -10.70 -3.95 4.88
CA ASP A 61 -9.75 -3.02 4.26
C ASP A 61 -8.30 -3.31 4.69
N LEU A 62 -8.06 -3.61 5.97
CA LEU A 62 -6.74 -4.03 6.47
C LEU A 62 -6.21 -5.25 5.69
N CYS A 63 -7.04 -6.28 5.56
CA CYS A 63 -6.69 -7.52 4.84
C CYS A 63 -6.44 -7.26 3.34
N ASN A 64 -7.32 -6.48 2.69
CA ASN A 64 -7.19 -6.17 1.27
C ASN A 64 -5.90 -5.41 0.98
N ARG A 65 -5.57 -4.38 1.77
CA ARG A 65 -4.33 -3.61 1.61
C ARG A 65 -3.08 -4.46 1.81
N ALA A 66 -3.10 -5.39 2.75
CA ALA A 66 -2.01 -6.33 2.96
C ALA A 66 -1.88 -7.33 1.80
N LEU A 67 -3.00 -7.85 1.27
CA LEU A 67 -3.00 -8.72 0.10
C LEU A 67 -2.48 -8.01 -1.15
N ASP A 68 -2.85 -6.75 -1.35
CA ASP A 68 -2.33 -5.92 -2.45
C ASP A 68 -0.81 -5.78 -2.38
N GLU A 69 -0.26 -5.55 -1.19
CA GLU A 69 1.20 -5.51 -0.99
C GLU A 69 1.84 -6.88 -1.27
N VAL A 70 1.21 -7.99 -0.85
CA VAL A 70 1.69 -9.34 -1.18
C VAL A 70 1.72 -9.55 -2.69
N HIS A 71 0.68 -9.15 -3.41
CA HIS A 71 0.62 -9.26 -4.87
C HIS A 71 1.68 -8.40 -5.56
N TYR A 72 1.88 -7.17 -5.09
CA TYR A 72 2.93 -6.28 -5.57
C TYR A 72 4.33 -6.87 -5.38
N LEU A 73 4.64 -7.40 -4.20
CA LEU A 73 5.94 -8.02 -3.95
C LEU A 73 6.16 -9.27 -4.82
N LYS A 74 5.11 -10.06 -5.06
CA LYS A 74 5.15 -11.22 -5.97
C LYS A 74 5.38 -10.82 -7.42
N SER A 75 4.84 -9.68 -7.89
CA SER A 75 5.09 -9.22 -9.26
C SER A 75 6.53 -8.75 -9.44
N LEU A 76 7.08 -8.02 -8.45
CA LEU A 76 8.48 -7.61 -8.46
C LEU A 76 9.46 -8.79 -8.48
N GLN A 77 9.11 -9.90 -7.85
CA GLN A 77 9.93 -11.11 -7.88
C GLN A 77 9.95 -11.75 -9.29
N GLN A 78 8.79 -11.84 -9.93
CA GLN A 78 8.69 -12.38 -11.30
C GLN A 78 9.43 -11.54 -12.34
N GLU A 79 9.41 -10.21 -12.21
CA GLU A 79 10.16 -9.32 -13.11
C GLU A 79 11.67 -9.51 -12.97
N LYS A 80 12.18 -9.71 -11.73
CA LYS A 80 13.61 -9.97 -11.48
C LYS A 80 14.09 -11.31 -12.03
N ASP A 81 13.21 -12.31 -12.08
CA ASP A 81 13.52 -13.65 -12.57
C ASP A 81 13.39 -13.78 -14.11
N THR A 82 12.92 -12.74 -14.81
CA THR A 82 12.79 -12.75 -16.28
C THR A 82 14.07 -12.22 -16.93
N PRO A 83 14.78 -12.99 -17.78
CA PRO A 83 15.97 -12.50 -18.47
C PRO A 83 15.58 -11.39 -19.47
N GLU A 84 16.23 -10.23 -19.34
CA GLU A 84 16.04 -9.05 -20.19
C GLU A 84 16.13 -9.42 -21.69
N LYS A 85 15.04 -9.25 -22.44
CA LYS A 85 15.09 -9.25 -23.91
C LYS A 85 15.54 -7.86 -24.40
N PRO A 86 16.52 -7.75 -25.32
CA PRO A 86 16.97 -6.46 -25.80
C PRO A 86 15.87 -5.76 -26.62
N VAL A 87 15.54 -4.54 -26.23
CA VAL A 87 14.62 -3.63 -26.95
C VAL A 87 15.27 -3.21 -28.27
N GLN A 88 14.74 -3.68 -29.40
CA GLN A 88 15.12 -3.17 -30.72
C GLN A 88 14.50 -1.79 -30.94
N GLN A 89 15.35 -0.78 -31.16
CA GLN A 89 14.94 0.58 -31.49
C GLN A 89 14.25 0.64 -32.88
N PRO A 90 13.14 1.38 -33.05
CA PRO A 90 12.53 1.58 -34.37
C PRO A 90 13.37 2.53 -35.23
N GLN A 91 13.83 2.06 -36.40
CA GLN A 91 14.51 2.88 -37.41
C GLN A 91 13.55 3.93 -37.98
N LYS A 92 13.86 5.22 -37.77
CA LYS A 92 13.18 6.36 -38.39
C LYS A 92 13.35 6.31 -39.92
N LYS A 93 12.30 5.94 -40.66
CA LYS A 93 12.22 6.19 -42.11
C LYS A 93 12.02 7.69 -42.35
N LYS A 94 13.09 8.38 -42.77
CA LYS A 94 13.03 9.74 -43.31
C LYS A 94 12.35 9.66 -44.69
N HIS A 95 11.14 10.22 -44.84
CA HIS A 95 10.56 10.46 -46.16
C HIS A 95 11.21 11.71 -46.74
N GLY A 96 11.85 11.54 -47.90
CA GLY A 96 12.39 12.63 -48.70
C GLY A 96 11.28 13.43 -49.38
N ILE A 97 11.50 14.73 -49.44
CA ILE A 97 10.69 15.72 -50.15
C ILE A 97 10.91 15.51 -51.66
N GLU A 98 9.85 15.19 -52.40
CA GLU A 98 9.87 15.27 -53.87
C GLU A 98 9.66 16.72 -54.32
N ARG A 99 10.40 17.08 -55.36
CA ARG A 99 10.47 18.39 -56.01
C ARG A 99 9.36 18.55 -57.05
#